data_AF-X0SK42-F1
#
_entry.id   AF-X0SK42-F1
#
_cell.length_a   1.000
_cell.length_b   1.000
_cell.length_c   1.000
_cell.angle_alpha   90.00
_cell.angle_beta   90.00
_cell.angle_gamma   90.00
#
_symmetry.space_group_name_H-M   'P 1'
#
loop_
_entity.id
_entity.type
_entity.pdbx_description
1 polymer ?
#
loop_
_entity_poly.entity_id
_entity_poly.type
_entity_poly.pdbx_seq_one_letter_code
_entity_poly.pdbx_strand_id
1 'polypeptide(L)'
;MLIFPGILESWRSLKDKTYKITFETNELTPEQASGISSNLQRFGFIAFKEEPFKEKEKEYIDSLETDFDDQQKTPSRRLRAVLYRNWEQNKEGYEDFQLYYNFKLEKIITHYKDKLD
;
A
#
# COMPACT_ATOMS: atom_id res chain seq x y z
N MET A 1 17.09 5.61 1.87
CA MET A 1 16.82 5.15 0.48
C MET A 1 18.08 4.57 -0.15
N LEU A 2 18.00 3.38 -0.78
CA LEU A 2 19.11 2.79 -1.54
C LEU A 2 18.91 3.14 -3.02
N ILE A 3 19.86 3.87 -3.62
CA ILE A 3 19.87 4.18 -5.05
C ILE A 3 21.09 3.51 -5.66
N PHE A 4 20.89 2.74 -6.72
CA PHE A 4 21.95 2.15 -7.52
C PHE A 4 21.66 2.31 -9.01
N PRO A 5 22.71 2.46 -9.84
CA PRO A 5 22.55 2.43 -11.29
C PRO A 5 22.21 1.00 -11.71
N GLY A 6 21.11 0.84 -12.45
CA GLY A 6 20.65 -0.46 -12.93
C GLY A 6 20.11 -0.38 -14.35
N ILE A 7 20.47 -1.36 -15.17
CA ILE A 7 19.93 -1.59 -16.50
C ILE A 7 18.85 -2.65 -16.39
N LEU A 8 17.68 -2.38 -16.97
CA LEU A 8 16.64 -3.38 -17.12
C LEU A 8 17.06 -4.38 -18.20
N GLU A 9 17.52 -5.56 -17.79
CA GLU A 9 18.05 -6.58 -18.70
C GLU A 9 16.93 -7.47 -19.25
N SER A 10 16.04 -7.95 -18.38
CA SER A 10 14.99 -8.87 -18.77
C SER A 10 13.74 -8.74 -17.92
N TRP A 11 12.58 -9.08 -18.51
CA TRP A 11 11.33 -9.25 -17.79
C TRP A 11 10.61 -10.52 -18.26
N ARG A 12 9.86 -11.14 -17.36
CA ARG A 12 9.07 -12.36 -17.64
C ARG A 12 7.72 -12.26 -16.94
N SER A 13 6.65 -12.66 -17.64
CA SER A 13 5.33 -12.82 -17.01
C SER A 13 5.29 -14.06 -16.10
N LEU A 14 4.66 -13.89 -14.95
CA LEU A 14 4.35 -14.94 -13.98
C LEU A 14 2.83 -15.18 -13.97
N LYS A 15 2.36 -16.03 -13.06
CA LYS A 15 0.92 -16.27 -12.86
C LYS A 15 0.26 -15.03 -12.23
N ASP A 16 -1.05 -14.90 -12.39
CA ASP A 16 -1.86 -13.88 -11.71
C ASP A 16 -1.49 -12.43 -12.04
N LYS A 17 -1.14 -12.15 -13.30
CA LYS A 17 -0.76 -10.81 -13.81
C LYS A 17 0.48 -10.21 -13.12
N THR A 18 1.32 -11.04 -12.51
CA THR A 18 2.58 -10.60 -11.91
C THR A 18 3.72 -10.70 -12.92
N TYR A 19 4.76 -9.88 -12.75
CA TYR A 19 5.96 -9.88 -13.60
C TYR A 19 7.21 -10.03 -12.75
N LYS A 20 8.14 -10.86 -13.22
CA LYS A 20 9.51 -10.89 -12.73
C LYS A 20 10.34 -9.93 -13.57
N ILE A 21 11.04 -9.02 -12.90
CA ILE A 21 11.89 -8.01 -13.53
C ILE A 21 13.32 -8.23 -13.02
N THR A 22 14.30 -8.30 -13.92
CA THR A 22 15.72 -8.48 -13.61
C THR A 22 16.47 -7.19 -13.96
N PHE A 23 17.16 -6.62 -12.97
CA PHE A 23 18.05 -5.47 -13.17
C PHE A 23 19.50 -5.93 -13.01
N GLU A 24 20.35 -5.55 -13.96
CA GLU A 24 21.80 -5.67 -13.85
C GLU A 24 22.37 -4.32 -13.40
N THR A 25 23.27 -4.33 -12.43
CA THR A 25 23.90 -3.09 -11.94
C THR A 25 25.29 -2.93 -12.54
N ASN A 26 25.74 -1.68 -12.71
CA ASN A 26 27.17 -1.41 -12.95
C ASN A 26 27.99 -1.73 -11.68
N GLU A 27 29.30 -1.47 -11.70
CA GLU A 27 30.17 -1.63 -10.53
C GLU A 27 29.56 -0.96 -9.29
N LEU A 28 29.25 -1.78 -8.28
CA LEU A 28 28.66 -1.32 -7.03
C LEU A 28 29.75 -0.97 -6.03
N THR A 29 29.53 0.09 -5.27
CA THR A 29 30.32 0.34 -4.07
C THR A 29 30.02 -0.71 -2.99
N PRO A 30 30.94 -0.98 -2.06
CA PRO A 30 30.72 -1.92 -0.96
C PRO A 30 29.48 -1.60 -0.10
N GLU A 31 29.17 -0.32 0.07
CA GLU A 31 27.98 0.15 0.79
C GLU A 31 26.68 -0.19 0.05
N GLN A 32 26.64 0.00 -1.28
CA GLN A 32 25.48 -0.36 -2.08
C GLN A 32 25.25 -1.87 -2.13
N ALA A 33 26.32 -2.66 -2.25
CA ALA A 33 26.24 -4.11 -2.22
C ALA A 33 25.70 -4.63 -0.87
N SER A 34 26.17 -4.07 0.25
CA SER A 34 25.65 -4.37 1.58
C SER A 34 24.16 -4.00 1.72
N GLY A 35 23.76 -2.87 1.13
CA GLY A 35 22.36 -2.43 1.08
C GLY A 35 21.46 -3.39 0.32
N ILE A 36 21.91 -3.92 -0.83
CA ILE A 36 21.15 -4.92 -1.60
C ILE A 36 21.02 -6.22 -0.78
N SER A 37 22.12 -6.72 -0.22
CA SER A 37 22.10 -7.96 0.58
C SER A 37 21.20 -7.84 1.81
N SER A 38 21.18 -6.68 2.47
CA SER A 38 20.34 -6.43 3.65
C SER A 38 18.84 -6.33 3.34
N ASN A 39 18.50 -6.03 2.08
CA ASN A 39 17.11 -5.92 1.61
C ASN A 39 16.65 -7.14 0.80
N LEU A 40 17.45 -8.20 0.75
CA LEU A 40 17.05 -9.47 0.13
C LEU A 40 15.78 -10.00 0.84
N GLN A 41 14.77 -10.39 0.05
CA GLN A 41 13.44 -10.83 0.52
C GLN A 41 12.62 -9.79 1.30
N ARG A 42 13.01 -8.51 1.29
CA ARG A 42 12.17 -7.43 1.85
C ARG A 42 11.32 -6.81 0.75
N PHE A 43 10.11 -6.39 1.11
CA PHE A 43 9.25 -5.62 0.23
C PHE A 43 9.77 -4.18 0.14
N GLY A 44 9.75 -3.62 -1.06
CA GLY A 44 10.21 -2.26 -1.30
C GLY A 44 9.72 -1.76 -2.65
N PHE A 45 9.79 -0.45 -2.84
CA PHE A 45 9.42 0.21 -4.09
C PHE A 45 10.66 0.42 -4.96
N ILE A 46 10.50 0.18 -6.25
CA ILE A 46 11.55 0.40 -7.25
C ILE A 46 11.14 1.61 -8.09
N ALA A 47 12.00 2.63 -8.14
CA ALA A 47 11.87 3.76 -9.04
C ALA A 47 12.92 3.63 -10.15
N PHE A 48 12.48 3.66 -11.40
CA PHE A 48 13.34 3.61 -12.59
C PHE A 48 13.25 4.91 -13.36
N LYS A 49 14.38 5.57 -13.58
CA LYS A 49 14.52 6.80 -14.37
C LYS A 49 15.82 6.71 -15.16
N GLU A 50 15.79 7.08 -16.43
CA GLU A 50 16.99 7.08 -17.28
C GLU A 50 18.02 8.14 -16.86
N GLU A 51 17.56 9.21 -16.21
CA GLU A 51 18.39 10.29 -15.67
C GLU A 51 18.62 10.14 -14.16
N PRO A 52 19.75 10.63 -13.62
CA PRO A 52 19.99 10.63 -12.18
C PRO A 52 18.94 11.47 -11.44
N PHE A 53 18.43 10.93 -10.33
CA PHE A 53 17.47 11.63 -9.47
C PHE A 53 18.07 12.92 -8.92
N LYS A 54 17.39 14.04 -9.13
CA LYS A 54 17.72 15.34 -8.51
C LYS A 54 17.37 15.29 -7.02
N GLU A 55 18.04 16.10 -6.18
CA GLU A 55 17.80 16.11 -4.72
C GLU A 55 16.33 16.30 -4.33
N LYS A 56 15.59 17.16 -5.03
CA LYS A 56 14.14 17.35 -4.80
C LYS A 56 13.31 16.09 -5.07
N GLU A 57 13.73 15.25 -6.01
CA GLU A 57 13.03 13.99 -6.32
C GLU A 57 13.30 12.93 -5.25
N LYS A 58 14.49 12.98 -4.64
CA LYS A 58 14.88 12.12 -3.51
C LYS A 58 14.06 12.43 -2.27
N GLU A 59 13.92 13.72 -1.92
CA GLU A 59 13.08 14.16 -0.81
C GLU A 59 11.62 13.77 -1.01
N TYR A 60 11.11 13.87 -2.24
CA TYR A 60 9.75 13.43 -2.55
C TYR A 60 9.57 11.93 -2.32
N ILE A 61 10.51 11.10 -2.77
CA ILE A 61 10.47 9.64 -2.57
C ILE A 61 10.59 9.28 -1.08
N ASP A 62 11.45 9.96 -0.32
CA ASP A 62 11.57 9.75 1.12
C ASP A 62 10.33 10.24 1.89
N SER A 63 9.62 11.25 1.36
CA SER A 63 8.34 11.74 1.92
C SER A 63 7.13 10.88 1.57
N LEU A 64 7.28 9.90 0.68
CA LEU A 64 6.25 8.89 0.45
C LEU A 64 6.17 8.02 1.70
N GLU A 65 5.29 8.41 2.63
CA GLU A 65 4.91 7.56 3.76
C GLU A 65 4.43 6.22 3.19
N THR A 66 5.12 5.16 3.60
CA THR A 66 4.79 3.81 3.21
C THR A 66 3.61 3.32 4.06
N ASP A 67 2.43 3.87 3.82
CA ASP A 67 1.15 3.30 4.26
C ASP A 67 0.81 2.05 3.42
N PHE A 68 1.82 1.24 3.08
CA PHE A 68 1.61 -0.12 2.60
C PHE A 68 1.41 -1.02 3.83
N ASP A 69 0.29 -0.80 4.51
CA ASP A 69 -0.32 -1.75 5.44
C ASP A 69 -0.90 -2.91 4.61
N ASP A 70 -0.01 -3.67 3.98
CA ASP A 70 -0.35 -4.69 2.98
C ASP A 70 -0.88 -5.99 3.61
N GLN A 71 -1.34 -5.94 4.87
CA GLN A 71 -1.99 -7.08 5.53
C GLN A 71 -3.24 -6.72 6.35
N GLN A 72 -3.54 -5.45 6.62
CA GLN A 72 -4.79 -5.11 7.26
C GLN A 72 -5.79 -4.58 6.25
N LYS A 73 -6.98 -5.20 6.24
CA LYS A 73 -8.17 -4.71 5.54
C LYS A 73 -8.23 -3.18 5.65
N THR A 74 -8.48 -2.47 4.54
CA THR A 74 -8.63 -1.00 4.58
C THR A 74 -9.59 -0.57 5.69
N PRO A 75 -9.44 0.62 6.31
CA PRO A 75 -10.32 1.07 7.39
C PRO A 75 -11.82 0.89 7.06
N SER A 76 -12.23 1.18 5.82
CA SER A 76 -13.59 0.96 5.34
C SER A 76 -13.99 -0.51 5.30
N ARG A 77 -13.10 -1.40 4.86
CA ARG A 77 -13.33 -2.86 4.86
C ARG A 77 -13.38 -3.42 6.29
N ARG A 78 -12.55 -2.92 7.20
CA ARG A 78 -12.59 -3.28 8.64
C ARG A 78 -13.92 -2.86 9.26
N LEU A 79 -14.32 -1.61 9.05
CA LEU A 79 -15.59 -1.08 9.57
C LEU A 79 -16.77 -1.91 9.08
N ARG A 80 -16.84 -2.22 7.77
CA ARG A 80 -17.89 -3.08 7.21
C ARG A 80 -17.91 -4.47 7.84
N ALA A 81 -16.74 -5.09 8.04
CA ALA A 81 -16.65 -6.40 8.69
C ALA A 81 -17.12 -6.39 10.15
N VAL A 82 -16.80 -5.34 10.90
CA VAL A 82 -17.28 -5.17 12.29
C VAL A 82 -18.78 -4.93 12.34
N LEU A 83 -19.32 -4.09 11.44
CA LEU A 83 -20.76 -3.85 11.34
C LEU A 83 -21.53 -5.13 10.97
N TYR A 84 -20.96 -6.00 10.13
CA TYR A 84 -21.55 -7.30 9.81
C TYR A 84 -21.64 -8.19 11.04
N ARG A 85 -20.56 -8.31 11.83
CA ARG A 85 -20.57 -9.07 13.09
C ARG A 85 -21.54 -8.50 14.12
N ASN A 86 -21.67 -7.17 14.18
CA ASN A 86 -22.64 -6.51 15.05
C ASN A 86 -24.07 -6.88 14.64
N TRP A 87 -24.39 -6.80 13.34
CA TRP A 87 -25.70 -7.19 12.82
C TRP A 87 -26.03 -8.67 13.09
N GLU A 88 -25.06 -9.58 12.97
CA GLU A 88 -25.24 -11.00 13.31
C GLU A 88 -25.65 -11.20 14.78
N GLN A 89 -25.14 -10.36 15.69
CA GLN A 89 -25.44 -10.42 17.12
C GLN A 89 -26.71 -9.66 17.51
N ASN A 90 -26.95 -8.51 16.89
CA ASN A 90 -28.13 -7.69 17.10
C ASN A 90 -28.55 -7.00 15.80
N LYS A 91 -29.60 -7.54 15.20
CA LYS A 91 -30.13 -7.07 13.92
C LYS A 91 -30.82 -5.71 14.01
N GLU A 92 -31.21 -5.25 15.20
CA GLU A 92 -32.00 -4.02 15.40
C GLU A 92 -33.26 -3.95 14.49
N GLY A 93 -33.85 -5.11 14.16
CA GLY A 93 -35.02 -5.20 13.28
C GLY A 93 -34.74 -5.19 11.78
N TYR A 94 -33.46 -5.16 11.36
CA TYR A 94 -33.08 -5.25 9.95
C TYR A 94 -32.82 -6.70 9.54
N GLU A 95 -33.63 -7.23 8.61
CA GLU A 95 -33.43 -8.58 8.05
C GLU A 95 -32.32 -8.65 6.99
N ASP A 96 -31.97 -7.52 6.41
CA ASP A 96 -30.93 -7.39 5.40
C ASP A 96 -29.74 -6.56 5.93
N PHE A 97 -28.53 -7.11 5.75
CA PHE A 97 -27.31 -6.46 6.20
C PHE A 97 -27.03 -5.15 5.45
N GLN A 98 -27.36 -5.06 4.16
CA GLN A 98 -27.10 -3.86 3.38
C GLN A 98 -27.93 -2.67 3.90
N LEU A 99 -29.19 -2.91 4.27
CA LEU A 99 -30.04 -1.91 4.94
C LEU A 99 -29.47 -1.48 6.30
N TYR A 100 -29.06 -2.44 7.13
CA TYR A 100 -28.41 -2.16 8.42
C TYR A 100 -27.12 -1.32 8.24
N TYR A 101 -26.26 -1.73 7.31
CA TYR A 101 -25.00 -1.08 7.00
C TYR A 101 -25.18 0.36 6.53
N ASN A 102 -26.11 0.59 5.59
CA ASN A 102 -26.41 1.92 5.09
C ASN A 102 -26.92 2.84 6.22
N PHE A 103 -27.83 2.34 7.06
CA PHE A 103 -28.35 3.10 8.20
C PHE A 103 -27.26 3.46 9.22
N LYS A 104 -26.38 2.51 9.57
CA LYS A 104 -25.27 2.77 10.49
C LYS A 104 -24.25 3.74 9.90
N LEU A 105 -23.97 3.64 8.59
CA LEU A 105 -23.09 4.60 7.92
C LEU A 105 -23.67 6.02 7.93
N GLU A 106 -24.95 6.19 7.62
CA GLU A 106 -25.60 7.52 7.66
C GLU A 106 -25.56 8.14 9.05
N LYS A 107 -25.69 7.33 10.12
CA LYS A 107 -25.48 7.82 11.50
C LYS A 107 -24.06 8.31 11.75
N ILE A 108 -23.06 7.59 11.28
CA ILE A 108 -21.65 7.99 11.42
C ILE A 108 -21.38 9.28 10.63
N ILE A 109 -21.89 9.35 9.39
CA ILE A 109 -21.77 10.53 8.54
C ILE A 109 -22.42 11.74 9.22
N THR A 110 -23.65 11.59 9.71
CA THR A 110 -24.37 12.66 10.42
C THR A 110 -23.61 13.12 11.66
N HIS A 111 -23.11 12.19 12.48
CA HIS A 111 -22.31 12.51 13.66
C HIS A 111 -21.09 13.40 13.37
N TYR A 112 -20.43 13.20 12.24
CA TYR A 112 -19.31 14.05 11.84
C TYR A 112 -19.76 15.31 11.12
N LYS A 113 -20.83 15.27 10.32
CA LYS A 113 -21.43 16.46 9.70
C LYS A 113 -21.84 17.50 10.75
N ASP A 114 -22.44 17.05 11.85
CA ASP A 114 -22.87 17.91 12.98
C ASP A 114 -21.69 18.56 13.72
N LYS A 115 -20.43 18.19 13.41
CA LYS A 115 -19.21 18.77 13.98
C LYS A 115 -18.45 19.67 13.01
N LEU A 116 -18.93 19.82 11.77
CA LEU A 116 -18.29 20.64 10.74
C LEU A 116 -18.78 22.10 10.74
N ASP A 117 -19.35 22.55 11.86
CA ASP A 117 -19.60 23.97 12.14
C ASP A 117 -18.29 24.72 12.40
#